data_AF-Q6TMS7-F1
#
_entry.id   AF-Q6TMS7-F1
#
_cell.length_a   1.000
_cell.length_b   1.000
_cell.length_c   1.000
_cell.angle_alpha   90.00
_cell.angle_beta   90.00
_cell.angle_gamma   90.00
#
_symmetry.space_group_name_H-M   'P 1'
#
loop_
_entity.id
_entity.type
_entity.pdbx_description
1 polymer ?
#
loop_
_entity_poly.entity_id
_entity_poly.type
_entity_poly.pdbx_seq_one_letter_code
_entity_poly.pdbx_strand_id
1 'polypeptide(L)'
;MDGGRDRAMSSTPPPDSWSTQVDGETVALPSTVAGIRAALPDARRAEFDAALAELDAVGAPEELRTLRLVRLVRLVWWALEAVPGAVEETDAEIARLRAGDYSGVVTLDENGDLVSLDGAA
;
A
#
# COMPACT_ATOMS: atom_id res chain seq x y z
N MET A 1 -28.32 -25.54 -12.56
CA MET A 1 -27.76 -24.46 -13.39
C MET A 1 -26.59 -23.91 -12.61
N ASP A 2 -25.44 -24.48 -12.94
CA ASP A 2 -24.12 -24.06 -12.52
C ASP A 2 -23.77 -22.77 -13.28
N GLY A 3 -23.15 -21.82 -12.60
CA GLY A 3 -23.03 -20.43 -13.03
C GLY A 3 -21.95 -19.71 -12.25
N GLY A 4 -20.73 -20.23 -12.34
CA GLY A 4 -19.49 -19.47 -12.43
C GLY A 4 -19.36 -18.26 -11.51
N ARG A 5 -19.14 -18.50 -10.22
CA ARG A 5 -18.26 -17.61 -9.44
C ARG A 5 -16.86 -18.22 -9.46
N ASP A 6 -16.22 -18.15 -10.62
CA ASP A 6 -14.77 -18.14 -10.69
C ASP A 6 -14.30 -16.84 -10.02
N ARG A 7 -14.29 -16.82 -8.68
CA ARG A 7 -13.29 -16.02 -7.98
C ARG A 7 -11.97 -16.59 -8.46
N ALA A 8 -11.35 -15.93 -9.43
CA ALA A 8 -9.94 -16.11 -9.71
C ALA A 8 -9.24 -16.06 -8.35
N MET A 9 -8.81 -17.23 -7.87
CA MET A 9 -8.05 -17.32 -6.65
C MET A 9 -6.86 -16.41 -6.85
N SER A 10 -6.75 -15.37 -6.01
CA SER A 10 -5.61 -14.47 -5.95
C SER A 10 -4.37 -15.29 -6.18
N SER A 11 -3.67 -15.03 -7.30
CA SER A 11 -2.40 -15.65 -7.56
C SER A 11 -1.53 -15.37 -6.35
N THR A 12 -1.26 -16.39 -5.54
CA THR A 12 -0.47 -16.23 -4.32
C THR A 12 0.81 -15.50 -4.70
N PRO A 13 1.05 -14.29 -4.18
CA PRO A 13 2.25 -13.57 -4.54
C PRO A 13 3.47 -14.40 -4.11
N PRO A 14 4.58 -14.39 -4.87
CA PRO A 14 5.81 -15.07 -4.46
C PRO A 14 6.18 -14.70 -3.02
N PRO A 15 6.86 -15.58 -2.26
CA PRO A 15 7.09 -15.41 -0.81
C PRO A 15 7.78 -14.09 -0.44
N ASP A 16 8.48 -13.47 -1.39
CA ASP A 16 9.17 -12.19 -1.25
C ASP A 16 8.37 -11.00 -1.80
N SER A 17 7.05 -11.15 -1.88
CA SER A 17 6.12 -10.12 -2.37
C SER A 17 4.76 -10.18 -1.67
N TRP A 18 4.03 -9.08 -1.76
CA TRP A 18 2.65 -8.95 -1.33
C TRP A 18 1.83 -8.37 -2.48
N SER A 19 0.52 -8.62 -2.52
CA SER A 19 -0.32 -8.11 -3.61
C SER A 19 -1.17 -6.93 -3.14
N THR A 20 -1.34 -5.94 -4.01
CA THR A 20 -2.32 -4.86 -3.85
C THR A 20 -3.09 -4.67 -5.16
N GLN A 21 -4.13 -3.84 -5.14
CA GLN A 21 -4.77 -3.36 -6.36
C GLN A 21 -4.14 -2.01 -6.76
N VAL A 22 -3.86 -1.84 -8.05
CA VAL A 22 -3.50 -0.56 -8.67
C VAL A 22 -4.31 -0.43 -9.96
N ASP A 23 -5.08 0.63 -10.12
CA ASP A 23 -5.98 0.87 -11.28
C ASP A 23 -6.91 -0.33 -11.58
N GLY A 24 -7.34 -1.04 -10.53
CA GLY A 24 -8.17 -2.25 -10.63
C GLY A 24 -7.43 -3.53 -11.03
N GLU A 25 -6.12 -3.47 -11.29
CA GLU A 25 -5.26 -4.62 -11.54
C GLU A 25 -4.55 -5.10 -10.28
N THR A 26 -4.45 -6.42 -10.10
CA THR A 26 -3.70 -6.99 -8.97
C THR A 26 -2.21 -6.98 -9.29
N VAL A 27 -1.46 -6.16 -8.56
CA VAL A 27 -0.01 -6.00 -8.71
C VAL A 27 0.71 -6.65 -7.55
N ALA A 28 1.78 -7.39 -7.85
CA ALA A 28 2.69 -7.94 -6.85
C ALA A 28 3.82 -6.94 -6.55
N LEU A 29 3.95 -6.55 -5.29
CA LEU A 29 4.91 -5.61 -4.76
C LEU A 29 6.00 -6.33 -3.96
N PRO A 30 7.28 -5.95 -4.09
CA PRO A 30 8.34 -6.58 -3.31
C PRO A 30 8.16 -6.34 -1.80
N SER A 31 8.40 -7.38 -0.99
CA SER A 31 8.30 -7.33 0.48
C SER A 31 9.66 -7.18 1.17
N THR A 32 10.76 -7.17 0.40
CA THR A 32 12.14 -7.08 0.90
C THR A 32 12.80 -5.78 0.48
N VAL A 33 13.72 -5.27 1.32
CA VAL A 33 14.54 -4.08 1.00
C VAL A 33 15.30 -4.24 -0.32
N ALA A 34 15.88 -5.42 -0.54
CA ALA A 34 16.62 -5.71 -1.76
C ALA A 34 15.70 -5.72 -3.00
N GLY A 35 14.51 -6.32 -2.87
CA GLY A 35 13.50 -6.33 -3.92
C GLY A 35 12.99 -4.93 -4.27
N ILE A 36 12.68 -4.12 -3.25
CA ILE A 36 12.25 -2.72 -3.44
C ILE A 36 13.35 -1.93 -4.16
N ARG A 37 14.60 -2.00 -3.69
CA ARG A 37 15.72 -1.30 -4.32
C ARG A 37 15.91 -1.70 -5.79
N ALA A 38 15.77 -2.98 -6.11
CA ALA A 38 15.92 -3.48 -7.48
C ALA A 38 14.80 -3.00 -8.41
N ALA A 39 13.56 -2.92 -7.90
CA ALA A 39 12.39 -2.51 -8.65
C ALA A 39 12.33 -0.98 -8.90
N LEU A 40 12.92 -0.17 -8.01
CA LEU A 40 12.95 1.28 -8.17
C LEU A 40 13.80 1.72 -9.37
N PRO A 41 13.38 2.77 -10.12
CA PRO A 41 14.22 3.44 -11.11
C PRO A 41 15.52 3.97 -10.49
N ASP A 42 16.61 4.01 -11.27
CA ASP A 42 17.94 4.40 -10.78
C ASP A 42 17.94 5.75 -10.06
N ALA A 43 17.16 6.72 -10.55
CA ALA A 43 17.03 8.05 -9.94
C ALA A 43 16.48 8.01 -8.50
N ARG A 44 15.63 7.04 -8.17
CA ARG A 44 14.95 6.92 -6.86
C ARG A 44 15.72 6.03 -5.87
N ARG A 45 16.65 5.21 -6.34
CA ARG A 45 17.44 4.31 -5.48
C ARG A 45 18.29 5.05 -4.46
N ALA A 46 18.89 6.17 -4.84
CA ALA A 46 19.70 6.98 -3.92
C ALA A 46 18.87 7.57 -2.77
N GLU A 47 17.65 8.03 -3.07
CA GLU A 47 16.71 8.56 -2.07
C GLU A 47 16.18 7.45 -1.15
N PHE A 48 15.92 6.27 -1.69
CA PHE A 48 15.58 5.09 -0.90
C PHE A 48 16.69 4.74 0.10
N ASP A 49 17.94 4.73 -0.35
CA ASP A 49 19.09 4.40 0.48
C ASP A 49 19.32 5.43 1.60
N ALA A 50 19.15 6.72 1.28
CA ALA A 50 19.19 7.79 2.28
C ALA A 50 18.10 7.61 3.35
N ALA A 51 16.86 7.31 2.93
CA ALA A 51 15.75 7.07 3.85
C ALA A 51 15.97 5.85 4.77
N LEU A 52 16.65 4.81 4.30
CA LEU A 52 17.04 3.68 5.14
C LEU A 52 18.12 4.06 6.15
N ALA A 53 19.12 4.82 5.73
CA ALA A 53 20.20 5.26 6.61
C ALA A 53 19.68 6.16 7.74
N GLU A 54 18.71 7.03 7.46
CA GLU A 54 18.04 7.85 8.48
C GLU A 54 17.33 6.97 9.53
N LEU A 55 16.66 5.89 9.12
CA LEU A 55 15.99 4.97 10.03
C LEU A 55 16.98 4.19 10.91
N ASP A 56 18.11 3.77 10.35
CA ASP A 56 19.15 3.04 11.09
C ASP A 56 19.91 3.94 12.07
N ALA A 57 19.98 5.26 11.80
CA ALA A 57 20.60 6.24 12.68
C ALA A 57 19.78 6.51 13.97
N VAL A 58 18.47 6.28 13.94
CA VAL A 58 17.58 6.41 15.11
C VAL A 58 17.66 5.12 15.94
N GLY A 59 18.81 4.88 16.56
CA GLY A 59 18.99 3.71 17.44
C GLY A 59 18.30 3.88 18.79
N ALA A 60 17.24 3.13 19.08
CA ALA A 60 16.82 2.90 20.48
C ALA A 60 15.90 1.67 20.70
N PRO A 61 15.95 1.02 21.90
CA PRO A 61 15.47 -0.35 22.11
C PRO A 61 14.04 -0.49 22.67
N GLU A 62 13.34 0.59 23.04
CA GLU A 62 11.98 0.51 23.62
C GLU A 62 10.88 1.13 22.72
N GLU A 63 11.18 2.18 21.94
CA GLU A 63 10.31 2.64 20.84
C GLU A 63 10.34 1.72 19.60
N LEU A 64 11.01 0.56 19.69
CA LEU A 64 11.16 -0.41 18.60
C LEU A 64 9.83 -0.77 17.93
N ARG A 65 8.70 -0.75 18.65
CA ARG A 65 7.39 -1.04 18.04
C ARG A 65 6.93 0.10 17.12
N THR A 66 7.06 1.35 17.57
CA THR A 66 6.76 2.54 16.76
C THR A 66 7.75 2.70 15.62
N LEU A 67 9.05 2.52 15.87
CA LEU A 67 10.08 2.56 14.81
C LEU A 67 9.93 1.41 13.81
N ARG A 68 9.49 0.21 14.24
CA ARG A 68 9.14 -0.89 13.32
C ARG A 68 7.96 -0.52 12.44
N LEU A 69 6.91 0.10 13.00
CA LEU A 69 5.77 0.57 12.21
C LEU A 69 6.19 1.66 11.22
N VAL A 70 6.96 2.65 11.66
CA VAL A 70 7.49 3.71 10.78
C VAL A 70 8.34 3.10 9.67
N ARG A 71 9.23 2.15 9.99
CA ARG A 71 10.04 1.44 9.00
C ARG A 71 9.19 0.63 8.02
N LEU A 72 8.18 -0.09 8.51
CA LEU A 72 7.26 -0.85 7.66
C LEU A 72 6.47 0.07 6.73
N VAL A 73 5.86 1.14 7.26
CA VAL A 73 5.11 2.12 6.46
C VAL A 73 6.01 2.76 5.41
N ARG A 74 7.26 3.09 5.75
CA ARG A 74 8.22 3.65 4.80
C ARG A 74 8.60 2.67 3.70
N LEU A 75 8.76 1.38 4.01
CA LEU A 75 9.03 0.34 3.02
C LEU A 75 7.81 0.10 2.11
N VAL A 76 6.60 0.11 2.66
CA VAL A 76 5.36 -0.01 1.88
C VAL A 76 5.24 1.16 0.90
N TRP A 77 5.49 2.39 1.36
CA TRP A 77 5.50 3.56 0.47
C TRP A 77 6.49 3.40 -0.69
N TRP A 78 7.74 2.99 -0.40
CA TRP A 78 8.73 2.78 -1.44
C TRP A 78 8.43 1.61 -2.38
N ALA A 79 7.72 0.59 -1.90
CA ALA A 79 7.22 -0.47 -2.76
C ALA A 79 6.16 0.07 -3.74
N LEU A 80 5.23 0.92 -3.29
CA LEU A 80 4.23 1.57 -4.15
C LEU A 80 4.89 2.46 -5.20
N GLU A 81 5.90 3.26 -4.81
CA GLU A 81 6.70 4.10 -5.72
C GLU A 81 7.44 3.32 -6.83
N ALA A 82 7.62 2.00 -6.65
CA ALA A 82 8.21 1.14 -7.68
C ALA A 82 7.18 0.72 -8.76
N VAL A 83 5.90 0.98 -8.55
CA VAL A 83 4.82 0.67 -9.50
C VAL A 83 4.30 1.97 -10.12
N PRO A 84 4.41 2.15 -11.45
CA PRO A 84 3.85 3.30 -12.13
C PRO A 84 2.34 3.43 -11.85
N GLY A 85 1.87 4.64 -11.53
CA GLY A 85 0.45 4.93 -11.32
C GLY A 85 -0.05 4.71 -9.88
N ALA A 86 0.63 3.91 -9.06
CA ALA A 86 0.15 3.56 -7.72
C ALA A 86 0.09 4.77 -6.76
N VAL A 87 1.06 5.68 -6.88
CA VAL A 87 1.09 6.91 -6.07
C VAL A 87 0.06 7.90 -6.59
N GLU A 88 -0.05 8.05 -7.90
CA GLU A 88 -1.01 8.94 -8.55
C GLU A 88 -2.48 8.54 -8.26
N GLU A 89 -2.78 7.25 -8.28
CA GLU A 89 -4.09 6.70 -7.88
C GLU A 89 -4.39 7.04 -6.41
N THR A 90 -3.42 6.79 -5.53
CA THR A 90 -3.56 7.10 -4.09
C THR A 90 -3.81 8.61 -3.87
N ASP A 91 -3.08 9.47 -4.57
CA ASP A 91 -3.25 10.93 -4.48
C ASP A 91 -4.60 11.38 -5.02
N ALA A 92 -5.09 10.79 -6.11
CA ALA A 92 -6.42 11.07 -6.66
C ALA A 92 -7.53 10.68 -5.69
N GLU A 93 -7.43 9.49 -5.07
CA GLU A 93 -8.34 9.01 -4.04
C GLU A 93 -8.37 9.97 -2.84
N ILE A 94 -7.20 10.38 -2.34
CA ILE A 94 -7.09 11.34 -1.22
C ILE A 94 -7.70 12.70 -1.59
N ALA A 95 -7.44 13.19 -2.81
CA ALA A 95 -7.99 14.47 -3.28
C ALA A 95 -9.52 14.45 -3.33
N ARG A 96 -10.11 13.36 -3.84
CA ARG A 96 -11.55 13.11 -3.87
C ARG A 96 -12.17 13.12 -2.47
N LEU A 97 -11.58 12.37 -1.54
CA LEU A 97 -12.02 12.31 -0.14
C LEU A 97 -11.94 13.68 0.55
N ARG A 98 -10.90 14.46 0.27
CA ARG A 98 -10.75 15.84 0.78
C ARG A 98 -11.77 16.81 0.20
N ALA A 99 -12.22 16.56 -1.04
CA ALA A 99 -13.28 17.33 -1.68
C ALA A 99 -14.68 16.96 -1.17
N GLY A 100 -14.80 15.98 -0.26
CA GLY A 100 -16.07 15.52 0.32
C GLY A 100 -16.81 14.52 -0.55
N ASP A 101 -16.18 14.02 -1.63
CA ASP A 101 -16.72 12.91 -2.39
C ASP A 101 -16.32 11.60 -1.71
N TYR A 102 -17.27 10.99 -1.01
CA TYR A 102 -17.12 9.69 -0.34
C TYR A 102 -17.75 8.54 -1.13
N SER A 103 -18.01 8.74 -2.42
CA SER A 103 -18.59 7.68 -3.24
C SER A 103 -17.76 6.39 -3.18
N GLY A 104 -18.41 5.25 -3.00
CA GLY A 104 -17.74 3.94 -2.88
C GLY A 104 -16.90 3.74 -1.62
N VAL A 105 -16.89 4.68 -0.67
CA VAL A 105 -16.25 4.48 0.64
C VAL A 105 -17.14 3.57 1.49
N VAL A 106 -16.52 2.54 2.06
CA VAL A 106 -17.17 1.61 2.98
C VAL A 106 -16.53 1.76 4.36
N THR A 107 -17.36 1.97 5.37
CA THR A 107 -16.96 2.02 6.79
C THR A 107 -17.43 0.78 7.53
N LEU A 108 -16.87 0.55 8.71
CA LEU A 108 -17.39 -0.43 9.66
C LEU A 108 -18.36 0.27 10.60
N ASP A 109 -19.55 -0.29 10.79
CA ASP A 109 -20.47 0.15 11.83
C ASP A 109 -20.03 -0.32 13.23
N GLU A 110 -20.84 -0.02 14.24
CA GLU A 110 -20.59 -0.44 15.62
C GLU A 110 -20.57 -1.96 15.84
N ASN A 111 -21.19 -2.72 14.94
CA ASN A 111 -21.25 -4.18 14.96
C ASN A 111 -20.14 -4.81 14.10
N GLY A 112 -19.35 -4.01 13.37
CA GLY A 112 -18.31 -4.46 12.45
C GLY A 112 -18.83 -4.83 11.07
N ASP A 113 -20.06 -4.45 10.73
CA ASP A 113 -20.63 -4.66 9.40
C ASP A 113 -20.19 -3.55 8.44
N LEU A 114 -20.00 -3.92 7.17
CA LEU A 114 -19.63 -3.00 6.10
C LEU A 114 -20.83 -2.14 5.69
N VAL A 115 -20.71 -0.82 5.83
CA VAL A 115 -21.73 0.17 5.48
C VAL A 115 -21.16 1.18 4.48
N SER A 116 -21.86 1.44 3.37
CA SER A 116 -21.46 2.44 2.38
C SER A 116 -21.78 3.86 2.89
N LEU A 117 -20.88 4.82 2.61
CA LEU A 117 -21.07 6.24 2.88
C LEU A 117 -21.76 7.01 1.73
N ASP A 118 -22.22 6.31 0.69
CA ASP A 118 -22.97 6.90 -0.42
C ASP A 118 -24.27 7.57 0.11
N GLY A 119 -24.27 8.90 0.26
CA GLY A 119 -25.48 9.69 0.59
C GLY A 119 -25.45 10.48 1.90
N ALA A 120 -24.32 10.54 2.61
CA ALA A 120 -24.15 11.45 3.75
C ALA A 120 -23.75 12.86 3.27
N ALA A 121 -24.69 13.59 2.65
CA ALA A 121 -24.57 15.03 2.36
C ALA A 121 -25.45 15.85 3.31
#